data_AF-A0A2V3U719-F1
#
_entry.id   AF-A0A2V3U719-F1
#
_cell.length_a   1.000
_cell.length_b   1.000
_cell.length_c   1.000
_cell.angle_alpha   90.00
_cell.angle_beta   90.00
_cell.angle_gamma   90.00
#
_symmetry.space_group_name_H-M   'P 1'
#
loop_
_entity.id
_entity.type
_entity.pdbx_description
1 polymer ?
#
loop_
_entity_poly.entity_id
_entity_poly.type
_entity_poly.pdbx_seq_one_letter_code
_entity_poly.pdbx_strand_id
1 'polypeptide(L)'
;MRPGIGIGIHRAGISGRLNAALQGCRISPVAESAPSPHRKAIRPGQSPFTGCGLVLLAAGLALASIASPAFPAAIREVGDARLEPVAFPALDGWKRDDHRAAFRTFLRSCEAIRQSTSDRQPATPTSWSLTGICQHALKNPPRTQPAARRFFERNFAAFRVVPAQGNGFLTGYFEPEYRGSLQPDATFTTPLLGRPDDLVTLEKGERLPEPNAALTAARRTATGLEPYPDRAAIEDGALGAKARPLAYLDPIDAFLAHIQGSVRVRIDDGRVIRLAYAGRNGQPYRSLGRMVAVETGLPPAELNTPKLVAWLKANPEIGRRLMRQNRSYIFFRVADELDPARGPLGGSSVQLVPGRSLAIDSKLWSYGLPFWIEAELPRPDESLEPFRRLMVAQDTGSAILGPARGDIFFGSGPAAGDRAGLIRHPGQFVVLLPRRASVPGGGARP
;
A
#
# COMPACT_ATOMS: atom_id res chain seq x y z
N MET A 1 3.26 -41.21 54.84
CA MET A 1 3.03 -42.67 54.76
C MET A 1 2.31 -42.96 53.44
N ARG A 2 2.86 -43.89 52.66
CA ARG A 2 2.31 -44.57 51.46
C ARG A 2 1.24 -45.60 51.89
N PRO A 3 0.37 -46.17 51.01
CA PRO A 3 0.67 -46.77 49.69
C PRO A 3 -0.31 -46.37 48.56
N GLY A 4 -0.11 -46.61 47.26
CA GLY A 4 0.85 -47.42 46.52
C GLY A 4 0.13 -48.49 45.69
N ILE A 5 -0.28 -48.19 44.45
CA ILE A 5 -0.54 -49.16 43.38
C ILE A 5 -0.12 -48.52 42.05
N GLY A 6 0.68 -49.25 41.26
CA GLY A 6 1.15 -48.87 39.93
C GLY A 6 0.72 -49.86 38.85
N ILE A 7 1.48 -49.85 37.75
CA ILE A 7 1.40 -50.66 36.50
C ILE A 7 0.54 -49.96 35.42
N GLY A 8 0.97 -49.79 34.16
CA GLY A 8 2.16 -50.26 33.46
C GLY A 8 2.27 -49.62 32.07
N ILE A 9 3.51 -49.58 31.58
CA ILE A 9 3.96 -49.00 30.32
C ILE A 9 3.87 -50.08 29.23
N HIS A 10 3.31 -49.77 28.05
CA HIS A 10 3.58 -50.53 26.83
C HIS A 10 4.11 -49.63 25.72
N ARG A 11 5.42 -49.76 25.47
CA ARG A 11 6.07 -49.43 24.20
C ARG A 11 5.70 -50.51 23.19
N ALA A 12 5.33 -50.11 21.98
CA ALA A 12 5.44 -50.95 20.79
C ALA A 12 6.26 -50.19 19.75
N GLY A 13 7.49 -50.65 19.55
CA GLY A 13 8.27 -50.37 18.35
C GLY A 13 8.02 -51.49 17.34
N ILE A 14 7.92 -51.14 16.06
CA ILE A 14 8.09 -52.07 14.95
C ILE A 14 9.16 -51.48 14.03
N SER A 15 10.22 -52.24 13.89
CA SER A 15 11.35 -52.08 12.96
C SER A 15 11.32 -53.26 12.01
N GLY A 16 11.71 -53.04 10.75
CA GLY A 16 11.97 -54.11 9.76
C GLY A 16 11.31 -53.79 8.42
N ARG A 17 12.04 -53.21 7.45
CA ARG A 17 12.78 -53.93 6.36
C ARG A 17 11.81 -54.50 5.30
N LEU A 18 12.04 -54.52 3.99
CA LEU A 18 13.05 -54.06 3.03
C LEU A 18 12.60 -54.76 1.71
N ASN A 19 12.59 -54.09 0.55
CA ASN A 19 12.81 -54.61 -0.83
C ASN A 19 12.08 -53.70 -1.82
N ALA A 20 12.77 -52.89 -2.62
CA ALA A 20 13.60 -53.26 -3.78
C ALA A 20 12.76 -53.81 -4.94
N ALA A 21 12.53 -52.96 -5.96
CA ALA A 21 12.41 -53.38 -7.34
C ALA A 21 13.00 -52.27 -8.24
N LEU A 22 14.09 -52.67 -8.88
CA LEU A 22 14.90 -51.97 -9.85
C LEU A 22 14.31 -52.14 -11.27
N GLN A 23 14.77 -51.25 -12.14
CA GLN A 23 15.00 -51.43 -13.59
C GLN A 23 13.85 -51.26 -14.58
N GLY A 24 14.10 -50.33 -15.52
CA GLY A 24 13.34 -50.13 -16.75
C GLY A 24 13.93 -49.01 -17.60
N CYS A 25 15.22 -49.12 -17.93
CA CYS A 25 15.97 -48.23 -18.82
C CYS A 25 15.40 -48.27 -20.26
N ARG A 26 15.35 -47.14 -20.97
CA ARG A 26 15.66 -47.06 -22.42
C ARG A 26 15.83 -45.63 -22.91
N ILE A 27 17.09 -45.28 -23.14
CA ILE A 27 17.58 -44.22 -24.02
C ILE A 27 17.38 -44.71 -25.46
N SER A 28 16.95 -43.84 -26.38
CA SER A 28 17.10 -44.04 -27.82
C SER A 28 17.90 -42.88 -28.41
N PRO A 29 18.99 -43.15 -29.16
CA PRO A 29 19.74 -42.14 -29.87
C PRO A 29 19.29 -41.99 -31.33
N VAL A 30 19.55 -40.78 -31.86
CA VAL A 30 20.00 -40.41 -33.21
C VAL A 30 19.47 -41.21 -34.42
N ALA A 31 18.82 -40.49 -35.33
CA ALA A 31 18.80 -40.84 -36.75
C ALA A 31 19.11 -39.59 -37.59
N GLU A 32 20.37 -39.49 -37.98
CA GLU A 32 20.90 -38.62 -39.03
C GLU A 32 20.77 -39.40 -40.36
N SER A 33 20.16 -38.80 -41.38
CA SER A 33 20.28 -39.29 -42.77
C SER A 33 20.12 -38.14 -43.77
N ALA A 34 21.25 -37.76 -44.36
CA ALA A 34 21.37 -37.23 -45.73
C ALA A 34 21.83 -38.43 -46.62
N PRO A 35 21.85 -38.39 -47.98
CA PRO A 35 22.43 -37.28 -48.76
C PRO A 35 21.87 -36.99 -50.19
N SER A 36 22.40 -35.89 -50.75
CA SER A 36 22.80 -35.73 -52.17
C SER A 36 21.77 -35.27 -53.24
N PRO A 37 22.21 -34.75 -54.41
CA PRO A 37 22.86 -33.43 -54.54
C PRO A 37 22.35 -32.64 -55.78
N HIS A 38 22.53 -31.31 -55.83
CA HIS A 38 22.76 -30.66 -57.14
C HIS A 38 23.73 -29.47 -57.02
N ARG A 39 24.92 -29.72 -57.58
CA ARG A 39 25.91 -28.72 -57.98
C ARG A 39 25.31 -27.75 -58.99
N LYS A 40 25.71 -26.46 -58.90
CA LYS A 40 26.31 -25.72 -60.01
C LYS A 40 27.19 -24.59 -59.46
N ALA A 41 28.49 -24.72 -59.71
CA ALA A 41 29.48 -23.68 -59.58
C ALA A 41 29.75 -23.11 -60.98
N ILE A 42 29.80 -21.79 -61.13
CA ILE A 42 30.52 -21.11 -62.22
C ILE A 42 31.29 -19.90 -61.64
N ARG A 43 32.44 -19.68 -62.26
CA ARG A 43 33.74 -19.16 -61.81
C ARG A 43 33.89 -17.62 -61.68
N PRO A 44 35.00 -17.17 -61.05
CA PRO A 44 35.41 -15.78 -60.92
C PRO A 44 36.15 -15.24 -62.16
N GLY A 45 36.16 -13.92 -62.33
CA GLY A 45 36.96 -13.19 -63.33
C GLY A 45 37.78 -12.07 -62.67
N GLN A 46 39.09 -12.10 -62.93
CA GLN A 46 40.15 -11.21 -62.46
C GLN A 46 40.23 -9.95 -63.38
N SER A 47 40.30 -8.72 -62.81
CA SER A 47 41.46 -7.78 -62.79
C SER A 47 41.78 -7.07 -64.13
N PRO A 48 42.66 -6.05 -64.21
CA PRO A 48 43.10 -5.00 -63.27
C PRO A 48 42.97 -3.57 -63.86
N PHE A 49 43.14 -2.49 -63.08
CA PHE A 49 43.86 -1.29 -63.55
C PHE A 49 44.38 -0.46 -62.37
N THR A 50 45.60 0.00 -62.59
CA THR A 50 46.60 0.64 -61.75
C THR A 50 46.36 2.15 -61.63
N GLY A 51 46.79 2.79 -60.54
CA GLY A 51 47.20 4.21 -60.61
C GLY A 51 46.96 5.09 -59.37
N CYS A 52 48.03 5.27 -58.59
CA CYS A 52 48.43 6.44 -57.80
C CYS A 52 47.42 7.55 -57.46
N GLY A 53 47.37 7.89 -56.17
CA GLY A 53 46.82 9.17 -55.70
C GLY A 53 46.74 9.26 -54.18
N LEU A 54 47.88 9.42 -53.53
CA LEU A 54 47.99 9.72 -52.11
C LEU A 54 47.35 11.11 -51.85
N VAL A 55 46.09 11.14 -51.40
CA VAL A 55 45.47 12.36 -50.86
C VAL A 55 45.20 12.09 -49.39
N LEU A 56 45.94 12.80 -48.53
CA LEU A 56 45.70 12.85 -47.09
C LEU A 56 44.27 13.35 -46.82
N LEU A 57 43.34 12.42 -46.55
CA LEU A 57 42.11 12.75 -45.84
C LEU A 57 42.45 12.94 -44.37
N ALA A 58 42.60 14.20 -43.95
CA ALA A 58 42.44 14.58 -42.55
C ALA A 58 40.94 14.48 -42.20
N ALA A 59 40.45 13.25 -42.03
CA ALA A 59 39.17 13.01 -41.39
C ALA A 59 39.34 13.23 -39.88
N GLY A 60 39.12 14.48 -39.45
CA GLY A 60 38.94 14.80 -38.04
C GLY A 60 37.73 14.04 -37.52
N LEU A 61 37.98 12.90 -36.87
CA LEU A 61 37.02 12.24 -36.00
C LEU A 61 36.74 13.18 -34.83
N ALA A 62 35.75 14.06 -35.01
CA ALA A 62 35.04 14.66 -33.91
C ALA A 62 34.31 13.52 -33.18
N LEU A 63 34.99 12.91 -32.22
CA LEU A 63 34.33 12.23 -31.11
C LEU A 63 33.48 13.29 -30.41
N ALA A 64 32.23 13.41 -30.85
CA ALA A 64 31.18 14.00 -30.06
C ALA A 64 31.06 13.10 -28.82
N SER A 65 31.83 13.43 -27.78
CA SER A 65 31.58 12.97 -26.42
C SER A 65 30.12 13.29 -26.15
N ILE A 66 29.28 12.26 -26.19
CA ILE A 66 27.95 12.32 -25.59
C ILE A 66 28.25 12.52 -24.11
N ALA A 67 28.31 13.78 -23.70
CA ALA A 67 28.35 14.15 -22.31
C ALA A 67 27.09 13.55 -21.70
N SER A 68 27.26 12.39 -21.05
CA SER A 68 26.27 11.90 -20.11
C SER A 68 25.99 13.07 -19.17
N PRO A 69 24.73 13.50 -18.98
CA PRO A 69 24.46 14.57 -18.04
C PRO A 69 25.02 14.11 -16.70
N ALA A 70 26.10 14.77 -16.27
CA ALA A 70 26.77 14.48 -15.01
C ALA A 70 25.72 14.70 -13.92
N PHE A 71 25.22 13.60 -13.35
CA PHE A 71 24.46 13.67 -12.13
C PHE A 71 25.44 14.20 -11.08
N PRO A 72 25.15 15.30 -10.37
CA PRO A 72 25.83 15.52 -9.12
C PRO A 72 25.46 14.34 -8.20
N ALA A 73 26.37 13.39 -8.10
CA ALA A 73 26.29 12.16 -7.33
C ALA A 73 26.47 12.45 -5.83
N ALA A 74 25.75 13.45 -5.32
CA ALA A 74 25.69 13.66 -3.89
C ALA A 74 24.80 12.55 -3.32
N ILE A 75 25.39 11.64 -2.55
CA ILE A 75 24.66 10.77 -1.64
C ILE A 75 23.77 11.69 -0.79
N ARG A 76 22.47 11.42 -0.79
CA ARG A 76 21.50 12.15 0.04
C ARG A 76 21.11 11.27 1.20
N GLU A 77 20.84 11.85 2.36
CA GLU A 77 20.37 11.10 3.52
C GLU A 77 18.89 11.41 3.77
N VAL A 78 18.13 10.39 4.16
CA VAL A 78 16.73 10.50 4.59
C VAL A 78 16.53 9.57 5.78
N GLY A 79 16.27 10.15 6.95
CA GLY A 79 16.28 9.38 8.20
C GLY A 79 17.65 8.76 8.42
N ASP A 80 17.70 7.45 8.59
CA ASP A 80 18.91 6.64 8.73
C ASP A 80 19.37 5.98 7.41
N ALA A 81 18.71 6.28 6.27
CA ALA A 81 19.08 5.71 4.98
C ALA A 81 19.91 6.66 4.12
N ARG A 82 20.80 6.06 3.33
CA ARG A 82 21.50 6.72 2.21
C ARG A 82 20.72 6.51 0.91
N LEU A 83 20.69 7.54 0.08
CA LEU A 83 20.09 7.51 -1.25
C LEU A 83 21.19 7.43 -2.30
N GLU A 84 21.28 6.26 -2.94
CA GLU A 84 22.29 5.97 -3.95
C GLU A 84 21.67 6.12 -5.36
N PRO A 85 22.25 6.93 -6.25
CA PRO A 85 21.69 7.11 -7.59
C PRO A 85 21.70 5.80 -8.38
N VAL A 86 20.62 5.51 -9.09
CA VAL A 86 20.48 4.34 -9.95
C VAL A 86 19.89 4.72 -11.30
N ALA A 87 20.41 4.14 -12.37
CA ALA A 87 19.88 4.36 -13.71
C ALA A 87 18.63 3.51 -13.95
N PHE A 88 17.59 4.05 -14.59
CA PHE A 88 16.37 3.32 -14.91
C PHE A 88 16.58 1.98 -15.65
N PRO A 89 17.53 1.85 -16.61
CA PRO A 89 17.80 0.56 -17.25
C PRO A 89 18.35 -0.52 -16.31
N ALA A 90 18.89 -0.15 -15.14
CA ALA A 90 19.40 -1.08 -14.14
C ALA A 90 18.32 -1.60 -13.19
N LEU A 91 17.09 -1.08 -13.27
CA LEU A 91 15.94 -1.55 -12.50
C LEU A 91 15.31 -2.76 -13.19
N ASP A 92 15.34 -3.91 -12.53
CA ASP A 92 14.84 -5.16 -13.12
C ASP A 92 13.34 -5.07 -13.39
N GLY A 93 12.93 -5.29 -14.63
CA GLY A 93 11.52 -5.26 -14.99
C GLY A 93 10.96 -3.86 -15.23
N TRP A 94 11.76 -2.79 -15.09
CA TRP A 94 11.32 -1.42 -15.37
C TRP A 94 10.61 -1.32 -16.70
N LYS A 95 11.25 -1.73 -17.80
CA LYS A 95 10.65 -1.66 -19.15
C LYS A 95 9.32 -2.42 -19.29
N ARG A 96 9.09 -3.46 -18.48
CA ARG A 96 7.91 -4.35 -18.53
C ARG A 96 6.72 -3.81 -17.73
N ASP A 97 6.94 -2.89 -16.79
CA ASP A 97 5.85 -2.34 -15.98
C ASP A 97 4.81 -1.57 -16.81
N ASP A 98 3.55 -1.60 -16.38
CA ASP A 98 2.49 -0.76 -16.92
C ASP A 98 2.60 0.67 -16.35
N HIS A 99 3.46 1.45 -17.00
CA HIS A 99 3.66 2.86 -16.66
C HIS A 99 2.43 3.72 -16.94
N ARG A 100 1.49 3.28 -17.78
CA ARG A 100 0.24 4.01 -18.01
C ARG A 100 -0.68 3.87 -16.78
N ALA A 101 -0.70 2.70 -16.13
CA ALA A 101 -1.34 2.56 -14.82
C ALA A 101 -0.62 3.41 -13.76
N ALA A 102 0.70 3.33 -13.66
CA ALA A 102 1.47 4.15 -12.70
C ALA A 102 1.25 5.65 -12.90
N PHE A 103 1.25 6.14 -14.14
CA PHE A 103 1.00 7.53 -14.46
C PHE A 103 -0.43 7.95 -14.10
N ARG A 104 -1.44 7.13 -14.38
CA ARG A 104 -2.84 7.42 -13.98
C ARG A 104 -2.98 7.51 -12.47
N THR A 105 -2.28 6.66 -11.71
CA THR A 105 -2.23 6.77 -10.24
C THR A 105 -1.54 8.06 -9.80
N PHE A 106 -0.40 8.39 -10.39
CA PHE A 106 0.36 9.62 -10.10
C PHE A 106 -0.46 10.88 -10.39
N LEU A 107 -1.22 10.91 -11.49
CA LEU A 107 -2.05 12.05 -11.89
C LEU A 107 -3.08 12.43 -10.82
N ARG A 108 -3.63 11.44 -10.09
CA ARG A 108 -4.55 11.70 -8.97
C ARG A 108 -3.87 12.42 -7.83
N SER A 109 -2.67 11.98 -7.47
CA SER A 109 -1.86 12.69 -6.48
C SER A 109 -1.59 14.13 -6.92
N CYS A 110 -1.38 14.35 -8.22
CA CYS A 110 -1.20 15.69 -8.76
C CYS A 110 -2.47 16.55 -8.69
N GLU A 111 -3.66 15.98 -8.87
CA GLU A 111 -4.93 16.69 -8.65
C GLU A 111 -5.05 17.15 -7.19
N ALA A 112 -4.75 16.26 -6.23
CA ALA A 112 -4.75 16.59 -4.81
C ALA A 112 -3.68 17.63 -4.44
N ILE A 113 -2.45 17.50 -4.96
CA ILE A 113 -1.37 18.47 -4.76
C ILE A 113 -1.77 19.86 -5.29
N ARG A 114 -2.44 19.92 -6.45
CA ARG A 114 -2.93 21.18 -7.03
C ARG A 114 -4.03 21.83 -6.18
N GLN A 115 -4.90 21.01 -5.58
CA GLN A 115 -6.01 21.48 -4.75
C GLN A 115 -5.59 21.79 -3.31
N SER A 116 -4.48 21.21 -2.85
CA SER A 116 -3.96 21.41 -1.50
C SER A 116 -3.40 22.83 -1.37
N THR A 117 -4.15 23.68 -0.68
CA THR A 117 -3.72 25.02 -0.25
C THR A 117 -3.11 25.04 1.15
N SER A 118 -3.01 23.88 1.81
CA SER A 118 -2.80 23.80 3.27
C SER A 118 -1.50 23.10 3.68
N ASP A 119 -0.82 23.67 4.70
CA ASP A 119 0.22 23.07 5.54
C ASP A 119 -0.22 21.82 6.34
N ARG A 120 -1.41 21.25 6.05
CA ARG A 120 -2.09 20.25 6.90
C ARG A 120 -1.98 18.81 6.40
N GLN A 121 -1.22 18.53 5.34
CA GLN A 121 -0.98 17.14 4.98
C GLN A 121 -0.13 16.48 6.08
N PRO A 122 -0.50 15.27 6.55
CA PRO A 122 0.23 14.60 7.63
C PRO A 122 1.64 14.16 7.23
N ALA A 123 2.02 14.33 5.96
CA ALA A 123 3.29 13.92 5.39
C ALA A 123 4.24 15.10 5.11
N THR A 124 5.51 14.80 4.82
CA THR A 124 6.54 15.79 4.48
C THR A 124 6.05 16.71 3.35
N PRO A 125 6.25 18.04 3.46
CA PRO A 125 5.77 18.99 2.48
C PRO A 125 6.21 18.66 1.05
N THR A 126 5.29 18.82 0.11
CA THR A 126 5.55 18.61 -1.32
C THR A 126 6.54 19.64 -1.83
N SER A 127 7.63 19.19 -2.45
CA SER A 127 8.62 20.09 -3.04
C SER A 127 8.06 20.88 -4.23
N TRP A 128 8.55 22.11 -4.43
CA TRP A 128 8.23 22.94 -5.60
C TRP A 128 8.44 22.22 -6.95
N SER A 129 9.47 21.38 -7.05
CA SER A 129 9.74 20.62 -8.27
C SER A 129 8.67 19.55 -8.52
N LEU A 130 8.20 18.85 -7.48
CA LEU A 130 7.11 17.89 -7.61
C LEU A 130 5.81 18.61 -8.00
N THR A 131 5.51 19.76 -7.39
CA THR A 131 4.36 20.60 -7.76
C THR A 131 4.41 21.00 -9.25
N GLY A 132 5.57 21.46 -9.73
CA GLY A 132 5.76 21.84 -11.14
C GLY A 132 5.58 20.65 -12.10
N ILE A 133 6.15 19.50 -11.77
CA ILE A 133 5.95 18.25 -12.55
C ILE A 133 4.48 17.85 -12.57
N CYS A 134 3.77 17.97 -11.44
CA CYS A 134 2.35 17.68 -11.37
C CYS A 134 1.51 18.62 -12.23
N GLN A 135 1.80 19.91 -12.25
CA GLN A 135 1.15 20.85 -13.15
C GLN A 135 1.39 20.49 -14.63
N HIS A 136 2.62 20.10 -15.00
CA HIS A 136 2.94 19.65 -16.35
C HIS A 136 2.20 18.35 -16.71
N ALA A 137 2.16 17.38 -15.80
CA ALA A 137 1.49 16.10 -15.97
C ALA A 137 -0.02 16.27 -16.23
N LEU A 138 -0.67 17.18 -15.50
CA LEU A 138 -2.09 17.51 -15.65
C LEU A 138 -2.39 18.18 -17.00
N LYS A 139 -1.50 19.05 -17.48
CA LYS A 139 -1.67 19.73 -18.77
C LYS A 139 -1.40 18.81 -19.96
N ASN A 140 -0.40 17.93 -19.85
CA ASN A 140 0.09 17.11 -20.96
C ASN A 140 0.19 15.63 -20.58
N PRO A 141 -0.92 14.94 -20.31
CA PRO A 141 -0.89 13.54 -19.94
C PRO A 141 -0.42 12.66 -21.11
N PRO A 142 0.59 11.77 -20.93
CA PRO A 142 1.01 10.82 -21.93
C PRO A 142 -0.11 9.80 -22.22
N ARG A 143 -0.32 9.51 -23.51
CA ARG A 143 -1.40 8.62 -23.97
C ARG A 143 -0.99 7.15 -24.10
N THR A 144 0.31 6.86 -24.13
CA THR A 144 0.85 5.51 -24.36
C THR A 144 1.79 5.09 -23.23
N GLN A 145 1.94 3.78 -23.01
CA GLN A 145 2.85 3.24 -22.00
C GLN A 145 4.31 3.68 -22.21
N PRO A 146 4.90 3.67 -23.44
CA PRO A 146 6.24 4.21 -23.66
C PRO A 146 6.36 5.71 -23.36
N ALA A 147 5.31 6.50 -23.65
CA ALA A 147 5.31 7.92 -23.33
C ALA A 147 5.23 8.16 -21.81
N ALA A 148 4.45 7.37 -21.08
CA ALA A 148 4.36 7.41 -19.62
C ALA A 148 5.68 7.01 -18.95
N ARG A 149 6.35 5.97 -19.46
CA ARG A 149 7.70 5.61 -19.02
C ARG A 149 8.68 6.77 -19.20
N ARG A 150 8.74 7.34 -20.41
CA ARG A 150 9.59 8.51 -20.70
C ARG A 150 9.24 9.73 -19.87
N PHE A 151 7.99 9.87 -19.42
CA PHE A 151 7.62 10.94 -18.50
C PHE A 151 8.37 10.77 -17.17
N PHE A 152 8.36 9.59 -16.57
CA PHE A 152 9.09 9.34 -15.32
C PHE A 152 10.61 9.49 -15.50
N GLU A 153 11.16 8.91 -16.58
CA GLU A 153 12.60 8.95 -16.87
C GLU A 153 13.14 10.38 -17.04
N ARG A 154 12.34 11.28 -17.64
CA ARG A 154 12.73 12.68 -17.89
C ARG A 154 12.52 13.60 -16.71
N ASN A 155 11.48 13.38 -15.92
CA ASN A 155 11.10 14.30 -14.84
C ASN A 155 11.69 13.91 -13.49
N PHE A 156 12.16 12.67 -13.34
CA PHE A 156 12.66 12.15 -12.07
C PHE A 156 14.08 11.57 -12.20
N ALA A 157 14.80 11.59 -11.09
CA ALA A 157 16.03 10.84 -10.90
C ALA A 157 15.74 9.72 -9.89
N ALA A 158 16.18 8.50 -10.20
CA ALA A 158 15.94 7.33 -9.36
C ALA A 158 17.09 7.14 -8.36
N PHE A 159 16.73 6.88 -7.11
CA PHE A 159 17.67 6.63 -6.02
C PHE A 159 17.26 5.39 -5.25
N ARG A 160 18.16 4.42 -5.11
CA ARG A 160 17.99 3.29 -4.20
C ARG A 160 18.05 3.79 -2.76
N VAL A 161 17.06 3.41 -1.96
CA VAL A 161 17.01 3.70 -0.53
C VAL A 161 17.76 2.58 0.19
N VAL A 162 18.94 2.91 0.72
CA VAL A 162 19.82 1.97 1.43
C VAL A 162 19.73 2.26 2.93
N PRO A 163 18.92 1.50 3.70
CA PRO A 163 18.80 1.70 5.15
C PRO A 163 20.12 1.39 5.86
N ALA A 164 20.33 1.95 7.06
CA ALA A 164 21.52 1.68 7.86
C ALA A 164 21.68 0.21 8.23
N GLN A 165 20.56 -0.51 8.40
CA GLN A 165 20.53 -1.92 8.77
C GLN A 165 19.48 -2.68 7.97
N GLY A 166 19.81 -3.92 7.61
CA GLY A 166 18.89 -4.85 6.95
C GLY A 166 18.48 -4.42 5.53
N ASN A 167 17.35 -4.96 5.09
CA ASN A 167 16.69 -4.60 3.84
C ASN A 167 15.48 -3.70 4.13
N GLY A 168 14.93 -3.07 3.09
CA GLY A 168 13.60 -2.51 3.19
C GLY A 168 12.56 -3.59 3.51
N PHE A 169 11.42 -3.19 4.09
CA PHE A 169 10.40 -4.11 4.57
C PHE A 169 9.00 -3.74 4.09
N LEU A 170 8.33 -4.72 3.48
CA LEU A 170 7.01 -4.60 2.90
C LEU A 170 5.98 -5.38 3.70
N THR A 171 4.84 -4.73 3.92
CA THR A 171 3.59 -5.38 4.34
C THR A 171 2.50 -5.16 3.31
N GLY A 172 1.34 -5.76 3.50
CA GLY A 172 0.15 -5.52 2.69
C GLY A 172 -1.02 -5.07 3.55
N TYR A 173 -1.86 -4.20 2.97
CA TYR A 173 -3.15 -3.80 3.54
C TYR A 173 -4.23 -3.75 2.46
N PHE A 174 -5.49 -3.68 2.89
CA PHE A 174 -6.66 -3.74 2.02
C PHE A 174 -7.84 -2.99 2.64
N GLU A 175 -8.86 -2.70 1.82
CA GLU A 175 -10.16 -2.19 2.28
C GLU A 175 -11.09 -3.37 2.57
N PRO A 176 -11.47 -3.64 3.83
CA PRO A 176 -12.33 -4.76 4.13
C PRO A 176 -13.73 -4.56 3.58
N GLU A 177 -14.36 -5.70 3.31
CA GLU A 177 -15.75 -5.77 2.92
C GLU A 177 -16.48 -6.68 3.89
N TYR A 178 -17.56 -6.15 4.46
CA TYR A 178 -18.40 -6.85 5.42
C TYR A 178 -19.78 -7.10 4.81
N ARG A 179 -20.46 -8.15 5.27
CA ARG A 179 -21.89 -8.32 4.97
C ARG A 179 -22.72 -7.41 5.85
N GLY A 180 -23.84 -6.92 5.34
CA GLY A 180 -24.74 -6.09 6.11
C GLY A 180 -26.12 -5.95 5.49
N SER A 181 -26.98 -5.24 6.19
CA SER A 181 -28.34 -4.92 5.74
C SER A 181 -28.62 -3.42 5.81
N LEU A 182 -29.60 -2.95 5.05
CA LEU A 182 -30.11 -1.58 5.17
C LEU A 182 -31.08 -1.42 6.34
N GLN A 183 -31.59 -2.52 6.89
CA GLN A 183 -32.49 -2.56 8.03
C GLN A 183 -31.93 -3.52 9.09
N PRO A 184 -32.20 -3.27 10.38
CA PRO A 184 -31.74 -4.18 11.42
C PRO A 184 -32.49 -5.50 11.35
N ASP A 185 -31.79 -6.60 11.62
CA ASP A 185 -32.38 -7.93 11.80
C ASP A 185 -31.66 -8.71 12.92
N ALA A 186 -31.92 -10.02 13.02
CA ALA A 186 -31.34 -10.88 14.05
C ALA A 186 -29.80 -11.02 13.94
N THR A 187 -29.23 -10.84 12.76
CA THR A 187 -27.78 -10.91 12.50
C THR A 187 -27.17 -9.51 12.49
N PHE A 188 -27.74 -8.61 11.70
CA PHE A 188 -27.25 -7.26 11.47
C PHE A 188 -27.93 -6.30 12.45
N THR A 189 -27.43 -6.27 13.69
CA THR A 189 -28.05 -5.51 14.79
C THR A 189 -27.40 -4.15 15.03
N THR A 190 -26.16 -3.96 14.57
CA THR A 190 -25.35 -2.78 14.94
C THR A 190 -25.30 -1.78 13.79
N PRO A 191 -25.85 -0.55 13.95
CA PRO A 191 -25.81 0.45 12.90
C PRO A 191 -24.42 1.06 12.76
N LEU A 192 -23.97 1.25 11.52
CA LEU A 192 -22.94 2.22 11.17
C LEU A 192 -23.61 3.58 10.97
N LEU A 193 -23.30 4.52 11.86
CA LEU A 193 -24.02 5.79 11.93
C LEU A 193 -23.38 6.87 11.04
N GLY A 194 -24.24 7.63 10.38
CA GLY A 194 -23.91 8.87 9.70
C GLY A 194 -23.50 9.97 10.68
N ARG A 195 -22.70 10.94 10.22
CA ARG A 195 -22.30 12.09 11.05
C ARG A 195 -23.51 12.92 11.49
N PRO A 196 -23.71 13.13 12.80
CA PRO A 196 -24.72 14.06 13.31
C PRO A 196 -24.33 15.52 13.03
N ASP A 197 -25.31 16.39 12.79
CA ASP A 197 -25.08 17.81 12.45
C ASP A 197 -24.53 18.62 13.65
N ASP A 198 -24.74 18.12 14.86
CA ASP A 198 -24.24 18.74 16.10
C ASP A 198 -22.80 18.34 16.45
N LEU A 199 -22.18 17.42 15.69
CA LEU A 199 -20.80 17.00 15.91
C LEU A 199 -19.81 18.01 15.33
N VAL A 200 -19.02 18.63 16.18
CA VAL A 200 -17.98 19.61 15.82
C VAL A 200 -16.60 19.03 16.10
N THR A 201 -15.70 19.12 15.13
CA THR A 201 -14.27 18.81 15.34
C THR A 201 -13.58 20.06 15.86
N LEU A 202 -12.81 19.94 16.94
CA LEU A 202 -12.14 21.09 17.57
C LEU A 202 -10.87 21.44 16.79
N GLU A 203 -10.70 22.71 16.45
CA GLU A 203 -9.50 23.21 15.76
C GLU A 203 -8.30 23.37 16.71
N LYS A 204 -7.11 23.56 16.16
CA LYS A 204 -5.89 23.74 16.96
C LYS A 204 -5.99 25.01 17.81
N GLY A 205 -6.06 24.82 19.13
CA GLY A 205 -6.21 25.91 20.10
C GLY A 205 -7.61 25.98 20.71
N GLU A 206 -8.62 25.37 20.08
CA GLU A 206 -9.93 25.16 20.67
C GLU A 206 -9.87 23.96 21.62
N ARG A 207 -10.33 24.14 22.85
CA ARG A 207 -10.40 23.07 23.86
C ARG A 207 -11.68 23.22 24.66
N LEU A 208 -12.24 22.10 25.07
CA LEU A 208 -13.25 22.09 26.10
C LEU A 208 -12.61 22.42 27.46
N PRO A 209 -13.38 22.93 28.43
CA PRO A 209 -12.91 23.05 29.81
C PRO A 209 -12.49 21.70 30.39
N GLU A 210 -11.58 21.73 31.37
CA GLU A 210 -11.23 20.54 32.16
C GLU A 210 -12.48 19.91 32.79
N PRO A 211 -12.57 18.57 32.86
CA PRO A 211 -11.54 17.58 32.54
C PRO A 211 -11.47 17.14 31.06
N ASN A 212 -12.17 17.85 30.16
CA ASN A 212 -12.38 17.41 28.77
C ASN A 212 -11.44 18.05 27.75
N ALA A 213 -10.41 18.78 28.21
CA ALA A 213 -9.52 19.56 27.33
C ALA A 213 -8.73 18.72 26.32
N ALA A 214 -8.58 17.40 26.58
CA ALA A 214 -7.92 16.46 25.69
C ALA A 214 -8.82 15.92 24.56
N LEU A 215 -10.14 16.18 24.60
CA LEU A 215 -11.05 15.76 23.54
C LEU A 215 -10.77 16.54 22.25
N THR A 216 -11.01 15.87 21.13
CA THR A 216 -10.75 16.43 19.78
C THR A 216 -12.02 16.74 18.99
N ALA A 217 -13.17 16.48 19.61
CA ALA A 217 -14.48 16.81 19.07
C ALA A 217 -15.44 17.07 20.24
N ALA A 218 -16.51 17.79 19.94
CA ALA A 218 -17.53 18.20 20.88
C ALA A 218 -18.91 18.16 20.21
N ARG A 219 -19.96 18.22 21.03
CA ARG A 219 -21.33 18.47 20.60
C ARG A 219 -21.61 19.96 20.72
N ARG A 220 -22.18 20.55 19.67
CA ARG A 220 -22.74 21.90 19.74
C ARG A 220 -24.15 21.86 20.32
N THR A 221 -24.37 22.61 21.39
CA THR A 221 -25.66 22.82 22.04
C THR A 221 -26.04 24.30 22.00
N ALA A 222 -27.23 24.65 22.48
CA ALA A 222 -27.66 26.04 22.57
C ALA A 222 -26.82 26.86 23.58
N THR A 223 -26.20 26.19 24.56
CA THR A 223 -25.42 26.78 25.64
C THR A 223 -23.91 26.75 25.40
N GLY A 224 -23.44 26.07 24.35
CA GLY A 224 -22.03 26.04 23.99
C GLY A 224 -21.57 24.70 23.41
N LEU A 225 -20.33 24.34 23.73
CA LEU A 225 -19.74 23.06 23.34
C LEU A 225 -19.68 22.13 24.56
N GLU A 226 -20.11 20.89 24.37
CA GLU A 226 -20.11 19.85 25.40
C GLU A 226 -19.39 18.59 24.89
N PRO A 227 -18.89 17.71 25.77
CA PRO A 227 -18.34 16.42 25.35
C PRO A 227 -19.36 15.61 24.54
N TYR A 228 -18.92 15.03 23.41
CA TYR A 228 -19.77 14.11 22.65
C TYR A 228 -19.90 12.76 23.39
N PRO A 229 -21.08 12.09 23.34
CA PRO A 229 -21.26 10.76 23.94
C PRO A 229 -20.17 9.76 23.52
N ASP A 230 -19.76 8.90 24.46
CA ASP A 230 -18.84 7.82 24.16
C ASP A 230 -19.55 6.62 23.51
N ARG A 231 -18.77 5.63 23.06
CA ARG A 231 -19.29 4.44 22.39
C ARG A 231 -20.42 3.76 23.15
N ALA A 232 -20.24 3.51 24.45
CA ALA A 232 -21.22 2.81 25.26
C ALA A 232 -22.54 3.60 25.29
N ALA A 233 -22.46 4.91 25.55
CA ALA A 233 -23.65 5.77 25.53
C ALA A 233 -24.32 5.84 24.15
N ILE A 234 -23.55 5.90 23.06
CA ILE A 234 -24.09 5.90 21.69
C ILE A 234 -24.83 4.60 21.38
N GLU A 235 -24.24 3.46 21.71
CA GLU A 235 -24.84 2.13 21.56
C GLU A 235 -26.10 1.96 22.43
N ASP A 236 -26.18 2.67 23.56
CA ASP A 236 -27.36 2.69 24.45
C ASP A 236 -28.42 3.73 24.01
N GLY A 237 -28.20 4.42 22.90
CA GLY A 237 -29.19 5.32 22.29
C GLY A 237 -29.02 6.81 22.62
N ALA A 238 -27.88 7.26 23.15
CA ALA A 238 -27.65 8.67 23.53
C ALA A 238 -27.72 9.69 22.36
N LEU A 239 -27.83 9.23 21.11
CA LEU A 239 -28.07 10.10 19.96
C LEU A 239 -29.56 10.36 19.69
N GLY A 240 -30.46 9.50 20.17
CA GLY A 240 -31.91 9.59 19.93
C GLY A 240 -32.23 9.83 18.44
N ALA A 241 -33.05 10.84 18.16
CA ALA A 241 -33.45 11.22 16.80
C ALA A 241 -32.29 11.69 15.89
N LYS A 242 -31.09 11.94 16.42
CA LYS A 242 -29.91 12.29 15.62
C LYS A 242 -29.16 11.06 15.10
N ALA A 243 -29.50 9.86 15.56
CA ALA A 243 -28.94 8.63 15.01
C ALA A 243 -29.40 8.48 13.55
N ARG A 244 -28.45 8.38 12.62
CA ARG A 244 -28.71 8.18 11.19
C ARG A 244 -28.03 6.91 10.70
N PRO A 245 -28.64 5.72 10.87
CA PRO A 245 -28.07 4.47 10.36
C PRO A 245 -27.88 4.49 8.84
N LEU A 246 -26.70 4.10 8.37
CA LEU A 246 -26.37 3.98 6.94
C LEU A 246 -26.40 2.52 6.46
N ALA A 247 -26.02 1.61 7.34
CA ALA A 247 -26.10 0.16 7.17
C ALA A 247 -26.03 -0.49 8.55
N TYR A 248 -26.43 -1.75 8.64
CA TYR A 248 -26.35 -2.58 9.83
C TYR A 248 -25.41 -3.75 9.57
N LEU A 249 -24.50 -4.00 10.51
CA LEU A 249 -23.54 -5.09 10.50
C LEU A 249 -23.72 -5.93 11.77
N ASP A 250 -23.06 -7.09 11.83
CA ASP A 250 -22.87 -7.75 13.12
C ASP A 250 -21.98 -6.88 14.04
N PRO A 251 -22.09 -7.02 15.37
CA PRO A 251 -21.39 -6.14 16.31
C PRO A 251 -19.85 -6.12 16.16
N ILE A 252 -19.24 -7.26 15.79
CA ILE A 252 -17.79 -7.38 15.67
C ILE A 252 -17.34 -6.70 14.39
N ASP A 253 -18.00 -6.98 13.27
CA ASP A 253 -17.69 -6.37 11.97
C ASP A 253 -17.94 -4.85 12.02
N ALA A 254 -18.99 -4.40 12.69
CA ALA A 254 -19.23 -2.97 12.94
C ALA A 254 -18.09 -2.33 13.74
N PHE A 255 -17.59 -2.99 14.80
CA PHE A 255 -16.46 -2.48 15.57
C PHE A 255 -15.17 -2.42 14.75
N LEU A 256 -14.89 -3.46 13.96
CA LEU A 256 -13.74 -3.48 13.05
C LEU A 256 -13.86 -2.39 11.97
N ALA A 257 -15.06 -2.12 11.45
CA ALA A 257 -15.30 -1.02 10.52
C ALA A 257 -14.89 0.34 11.12
N HIS A 258 -15.21 0.58 12.39
CA HIS A 258 -14.76 1.80 13.10
C HIS A 258 -13.23 1.89 13.19
N ILE A 259 -12.52 0.77 13.38
CA ILE A 259 -11.04 0.78 13.44
C ILE A 259 -10.43 1.16 12.09
N GLN A 260 -11.01 0.67 11.00
CA GLN A 260 -10.50 0.87 9.63
C GLN A 260 -10.83 2.26 9.09
N GLY A 261 -11.92 2.88 9.55
CA GLY A 261 -12.35 4.22 9.14
C GLY A 261 -12.95 4.31 7.73
N SER A 262 -12.74 3.30 6.88
CA SER A 262 -13.43 3.13 5.60
C SER A 262 -13.71 1.66 5.33
N VAL A 263 -14.90 1.36 4.83
CA VAL A 263 -15.35 -0.01 4.58
C VAL A 263 -16.27 -0.11 3.38
N ARG A 264 -16.36 -1.32 2.83
CA ARG A 264 -17.43 -1.71 1.91
C ARG A 264 -18.43 -2.59 2.65
N VAL A 265 -19.72 -2.35 2.42
CA VAL A 265 -20.81 -3.15 2.97
C VAL A 265 -21.54 -3.81 1.81
N ARG A 266 -21.48 -5.13 1.74
CA ARG A 266 -22.23 -5.94 0.77
C ARG A 266 -23.60 -6.24 1.34
N ILE A 267 -24.62 -5.70 0.70
CA ILE A 267 -26.04 -5.94 1.02
C ILE A 267 -26.47 -7.26 0.39
N ASP A 268 -27.46 -7.93 0.98
CA ASP A 268 -27.93 -9.25 0.56
C ASP A 268 -28.42 -9.30 -0.90
N ASP A 269 -28.87 -8.17 -1.46
CA ASP A 269 -29.23 -8.03 -2.88
C ASP A 269 -28.02 -7.92 -3.83
N GLY A 270 -26.80 -8.02 -3.30
CA GLY A 270 -25.54 -7.95 -4.03
C GLY A 270 -24.99 -6.54 -4.22
N ARG A 271 -25.75 -5.48 -3.87
CA ARG A 271 -25.22 -4.11 -3.90
C ARG A 271 -24.08 -3.96 -2.89
N VAL A 272 -23.10 -3.13 -3.25
CA VAL A 272 -21.99 -2.80 -2.35
C VAL A 272 -21.97 -1.30 -2.09
N ILE A 273 -22.17 -0.93 -0.82
CA ILE A 273 -22.15 0.46 -0.35
C ILE A 273 -20.77 0.76 0.18
N ARG A 274 -20.14 1.86 -0.25
CA ARG A 274 -18.89 2.32 0.34
C ARG A 274 -19.19 3.36 1.41
N LEU A 275 -18.67 3.11 2.61
CA LEU A 275 -18.77 4.02 3.74
C LEU A 275 -17.39 4.60 4.04
N ALA A 276 -17.26 5.91 3.95
CA ALA A 276 -16.04 6.64 4.27
C ALA A 276 -16.16 7.36 5.61
N TYR A 277 -15.02 7.60 6.26
CA TYR A 277 -14.93 8.41 7.47
C TYR A 277 -15.59 9.79 7.27
N ALA A 278 -16.48 10.16 8.18
CA ALA A 278 -17.11 11.48 8.21
C ALA A 278 -16.81 12.25 9.49
N GLY A 279 -16.41 11.58 10.57
CA GLY A 279 -16.08 12.23 11.84
C GLY A 279 -15.86 11.22 12.98
N ARG A 280 -15.49 11.71 14.15
CA ARG A 280 -15.38 10.91 15.37
C ARG A 280 -15.90 11.69 16.58
N ASN A 281 -16.36 10.98 17.61
CA ASN A 281 -16.86 11.58 18.86
C ASN A 281 -15.78 12.26 19.73
N GLY A 282 -14.51 12.25 19.29
CA GLY A 282 -13.42 12.94 19.96
C GLY A 282 -12.78 12.20 21.13
N GLN A 283 -13.38 11.08 21.57
CA GLN A 283 -12.93 10.26 22.69
C GLN A 283 -11.68 9.43 22.34
N PRO A 284 -10.82 9.12 23.33
CA PRO A 284 -9.60 8.36 23.10
C PRO A 284 -9.89 6.91 22.70
N TYR A 285 -9.06 6.39 21.80
CA TYR A 285 -9.10 4.99 21.38
C TYR A 285 -8.44 4.08 22.42
N ARG A 286 -9.07 2.94 22.71
CA ARG A 286 -8.47 1.86 23.50
C ARG A 286 -8.42 0.58 22.67
N SER A 287 -7.24 -0.05 22.62
CA SER A 287 -7.01 -1.22 21.77
C SER A 287 -7.78 -2.45 22.24
N LEU A 288 -8.71 -2.94 21.42
CA LEU A 288 -9.46 -4.17 21.68
C LEU A 288 -8.53 -5.39 21.78
N GLY A 289 -7.57 -5.53 20.86
CA GLY A 289 -6.61 -6.63 20.88
C GLY A 289 -5.80 -6.69 22.18
N ARG A 290 -5.38 -5.54 22.73
CA ARG A 290 -4.69 -5.52 24.04
C ARG A 290 -5.62 -5.91 25.18
N MET A 291 -6.89 -5.49 25.14
CA MET A 291 -7.86 -5.86 26.17
C MET A 291 -8.16 -7.37 26.15
N VAL A 292 -8.33 -7.95 24.96
CA VAL A 292 -8.51 -9.40 24.79
C VAL A 292 -7.25 -10.17 25.18
N ALA A 293 -6.05 -9.68 24.87
CA ALA A 293 -4.80 -10.30 25.31
C ALA A 293 -4.72 -10.37 26.85
N VAL A 294 -5.10 -9.31 27.55
CA VAL A 294 -5.18 -9.31 29.02
C VAL A 294 -6.24 -10.30 29.53
N GLU A 295 -7.43 -10.31 28.93
CA GLU A 295 -8.51 -11.23 29.32
C GLU A 295 -8.14 -12.71 29.10
N THR A 296 -7.38 -13.01 28.05
CA THR A 296 -7.01 -14.39 27.67
C THR A 296 -5.67 -14.87 28.23
N GLY A 297 -4.83 -13.95 28.71
CA GLY A 297 -3.43 -14.23 29.04
C GLY A 297 -2.52 -14.47 27.84
N LEU A 298 -3.02 -14.29 26.60
CA LEU A 298 -2.22 -14.46 25.39
C LEU A 298 -1.29 -13.26 25.15
N PRO A 299 -0.06 -13.46 24.65
CA PRO A 299 0.78 -12.36 24.21
C PRO A 299 0.11 -11.55 23.09
N PRO A 300 0.10 -10.21 23.13
CA PRO A 300 -0.52 -9.38 22.08
C PRO A 300 -0.01 -9.67 20.66
N ALA A 301 1.25 -10.11 20.53
CA ALA A 301 1.86 -10.47 19.25
C ALA A 301 1.22 -11.71 18.60
N GLU A 302 0.58 -12.58 19.39
CA GLU A 302 -0.04 -13.81 18.92
C GLU A 302 -1.51 -13.63 18.51
N LEU A 303 -2.11 -12.48 18.85
CA LEU A 303 -3.52 -12.15 18.62
C LEU A 303 -3.70 -11.34 17.32
N ASN A 304 -3.62 -12.03 16.18
CA ASN A 304 -3.93 -11.44 14.88
C ASN A 304 -5.46 -11.25 14.71
N THR A 305 -5.88 -10.49 13.68
CA THR A 305 -7.30 -10.18 13.45
C THR A 305 -8.19 -11.43 13.34
N PRO A 306 -7.84 -12.48 12.58
CA PRO A 306 -8.64 -13.71 12.55
C PRO A 306 -8.83 -14.36 13.92
N LYS A 307 -7.75 -14.49 14.72
CA LYS A 307 -7.84 -15.05 16.08
C LYS A 307 -8.67 -14.16 17.01
N LEU A 308 -8.52 -12.85 16.91
CA LEU A 308 -9.33 -11.88 17.68
C LEU A 308 -10.82 -12.05 17.34
N VAL A 309 -11.18 -12.09 16.06
CA VAL A 309 -12.58 -12.28 15.62
C VAL A 309 -13.12 -13.62 16.08
N ALA A 310 -12.36 -14.71 15.92
CA ALA A 310 -12.77 -16.04 16.38
C ALA A 310 -13.03 -16.05 17.89
N TRP A 311 -12.15 -15.43 18.67
CA TRP A 311 -12.31 -15.33 20.12
C TRP A 311 -13.54 -14.50 20.52
N LEU A 312 -13.78 -13.36 19.86
CA LEU A 312 -14.96 -12.51 20.12
C LEU A 312 -16.26 -13.25 19.80
N LYS A 313 -16.29 -14.02 18.70
CA LYS A 313 -17.44 -14.86 18.32
C LYS A 313 -17.71 -15.97 19.35
N ALA A 314 -16.65 -16.55 19.92
CA ALA A 314 -16.77 -17.56 20.96
C ALA A 314 -17.15 -16.98 22.35
N ASN A 315 -16.95 -15.67 22.57
CA ASN A 315 -17.16 -15.00 23.86
C ASN A 315 -17.98 -13.70 23.69
N PRO A 316 -19.22 -13.74 23.18
CA PRO A 316 -19.95 -12.56 22.73
C PRO A 316 -20.21 -11.53 23.84
N GLU A 317 -20.57 -11.97 25.06
CA GLU A 317 -20.85 -11.07 26.19
C GLU A 317 -19.59 -10.32 26.67
N ILE A 318 -18.47 -11.06 26.80
CA ILE A 318 -17.18 -10.47 27.15
C ILE A 318 -16.70 -9.55 26.03
N GLY A 319 -16.82 -10.00 24.77
CA GLY A 319 -16.48 -9.22 23.59
C GLY A 319 -17.22 -7.89 23.56
N ARG A 320 -18.54 -7.90 23.80
CA ARG A 320 -19.36 -6.68 23.90
C ARG A 320 -18.86 -5.76 25.01
N ARG A 321 -18.60 -6.29 26.21
CA ARG A 321 -18.06 -5.52 27.33
C ARG A 321 -16.72 -4.85 26.97
N LEU A 322 -15.79 -5.60 26.36
CA LEU A 322 -14.48 -5.09 25.99
C LEU A 322 -14.55 -4.07 24.86
N MET A 323 -15.38 -4.29 23.83
CA MET A 323 -15.59 -3.32 22.75
C MET A 323 -16.11 -1.98 23.29
N ARG A 324 -17.04 -2.01 24.26
CA ARG A 324 -17.59 -0.81 24.89
C ARG A 324 -16.59 -0.03 25.76
N GLN A 325 -15.48 -0.64 26.19
CA GLN A 325 -14.40 0.08 26.87
C GLN A 325 -13.60 0.98 25.91
N ASN A 326 -13.70 0.77 24.60
CA ASN A 326 -13.18 1.71 23.62
C ASN A 326 -14.17 2.87 23.44
N ARG A 327 -13.95 3.97 24.16
CA ARG A 327 -14.81 5.16 24.16
C ARG A 327 -14.91 5.84 22.79
N SER A 328 -13.95 5.62 21.90
CA SER A 328 -13.92 6.19 20.55
C SER A 328 -15.01 5.60 19.66
N TYR A 329 -15.75 6.46 18.96
CA TYR A 329 -16.79 6.10 18.00
C TYR A 329 -16.60 6.88 16.69
N ILE A 330 -16.67 6.19 15.55
CA ILE A 330 -16.47 6.77 14.21
C ILE A 330 -17.83 6.90 13.52
N PHE A 331 -18.05 8.05 12.90
CA PHE A 331 -19.21 8.31 12.06
C PHE A 331 -18.80 8.25 10.59
N PHE A 332 -19.71 7.77 9.77
CA PHE A 332 -19.49 7.51 8.36
C PHE A 332 -20.34 8.44 7.48
N ARG A 333 -20.07 8.38 6.19
CA ARG A 333 -20.94 8.88 5.12
C ARG A 333 -20.94 7.87 3.99
N VAL A 334 -22.03 7.81 3.25
CA VAL A 334 -22.03 7.12 1.96
C VAL A 334 -21.07 7.87 1.02
N ALA A 335 -20.30 7.12 0.25
CA ALA A 335 -19.27 7.65 -0.63
C ALA A 335 -19.51 7.20 -2.07
N ASP A 336 -20.71 7.48 -2.60
CA ASP A 336 -21.11 7.11 -3.96
C ASP A 336 -20.34 7.87 -5.05
N GLU A 337 -19.72 8.99 -4.70
CA GLU A 337 -18.85 9.76 -5.60
C GLU A 337 -17.52 9.05 -5.90
N LEU A 338 -17.20 8.00 -5.14
CA LEU A 338 -15.94 7.25 -5.24
C LEU A 338 -16.06 6.09 -6.24
N ASP A 339 -15.08 5.95 -7.15
CA ASP A 339 -15.03 4.85 -8.11
C ASP A 339 -15.04 3.47 -7.40
N PRO A 340 -16.04 2.60 -7.66
CA PRO A 340 -16.14 1.28 -7.03
C PRO A 340 -14.98 0.32 -7.35
N ALA A 341 -14.28 0.52 -8.48
CA ALA A 341 -13.15 -0.31 -8.88
C ALA A 341 -11.84 0.05 -8.17
N ARG A 342 -11.83 1.12 -7.37
CA ARG A 342 -10.68 1.60 -6.59
C ARG A 342 -10.88 1.36 -5.11
N GLY A 343 -9.87 1.69 -4.32
CA GLY A 343 -9.91 1.66 -2.87
C GLY A 343 -10.52 2.93 -2.24
N PRO A 344 -10.38 3.03 -0.90
CA PRO A 344 -10.84 4.18 -0.14
C PRO A 344 -9.93 5.38 -0.37
N LEU A 345 -10.29 6.52 0.21
CA LEU A 345 -9.39 7.67 0.26
C LEU A 345 -8.23 7.36 1.21
N GLY A 346 -6.99 7.44 0.71
CA GLY A 346 -5.79 7.34 1.54
C GLY A 346 -5.46 8.64 2.27
N GLY A 347 -4.36 8.66 3.03
CA GLY A 347 -3.87 9.83 3.75
C GLY A 347 -3.56 11.05 2.86
N SER A 348 -3.35 10.85 1.56
CA SER A 348 -3.23 11.94 0.56
C SER A 348 -4.57 12.49 0.04
N SER A 349 -5.70 12.02 0.59
CA SER A 349 -7.07 12.38 0.18
C SER A 349 -7.43 12.01 -1.27
N VAL A 350 -6.75 11.02 -1.85
CA VAL A 350 -7.09 10.43 -3.15
C VAL A 350 -7.47 8.97 -3.00
N GLN A 351 -8.28 8.44 -3.92
CA GLN A 351 -8.60 7.02 -3.93
C GLN A 351 -7.36 6.18 -4.20
N LEU A 352 -7.15 5.19 -3.34
CA LEU A 352 -6.08 4.21 -3.49
C LEU A 352 -6.35 3.30 -4.70
N VAL A 353 -5.29 2.90 -5.37
CA VAL A 353 -5.30 2.06 -6.56
C VAL A 353 -4.62 0.73 -6.21
N PRO A 354 -5.34 -0.41 -6.32
CA PRO A 354 -4.80 -1.72 -6.01
C PRO A 354 -3.46 -1.98 -6.70
N GLY A 355 -2.46 -2.38 -5.92
CA GLY A 355 -1.10 -2.64 -6.35
C GLY A 355 -0.35 -1.44 -6.93
N ARG A 356 -0.85 -0.21 -6.78
CA ARG A 356 -0.19 1.02 -7.25
C ARG A 356 -0.08 2.10 -6.19
N SER A 357 -0.86 2.02 -5.12
CA SER A 357 -0.73 2.90 -3.96
C SER A 357 0.13 2.25 -2.89
N LEU A 358 1.04 3.04 -2.34
CA LEU A 358 1.96 2.65 -1.28
C LEU A 358 1.72 3.54 -0.07
N ALA A 359 1.61 2.94 1.11
CA ALA A 359 1.72 3.67 2.37
C ALA A 359 3.19 3.83 2.75
N ILE A 360 3.60 5.04 3.15
CA ILE A 360 4.99 5.37 3.50
C ILE A 360 5.09 6.04 4.86
N ASP A 361 6.32 6.22 5.36
CA ASP A 361 6.57 7.07 6.54
C ASP A 361 6.37 8.55 6.19
N SER A 362 5.26 9.08 6.69
CA SER A 362 4.84 10.47 6.54
C SER A 362 5.90 11.50 6.95
N LYS A 363 6.79 11.17 7.89
CA LYS A 363 7.81 12.13 8.38
C LYS A 363 8.99 12.27 7.44
N LEU A 364 9.19 11.28 6.57
CA LEU A 364 10.34 11.18 5.68
C LEU A 364 9.98 11.44 4.23
N TRP A 365 8.79 11.03 3.79
CA TRP A 365 8.39 11.06 2.40
C TRP A 365 7.13 11.90 2.18
N SER A 366 7.15 12.66 1.09
CA SER A 366 5.98 13.42 0.63
C SER A 366 5.02 12.53 -0.17
N TYR A 367 3.73 12.82 -0.06
CA TYR A 367 2.74 12.24 -0.94
C TYR A 367 2.99 12.58 -2.41
N GLY A 368 2.56 11.68 -3.30
CA GLY A 368 2.72 11.79 -4.74
C GLY A 368 4.09 11.36 -5.26
N LEU A 369 5.09 11.12 -4.39
CA LEU A 369 6.37 10.58 -4.82
C LEU A 369 6.20 9.16 -5.41
N PRO A 370 6.76 8.88 -6.60
CA PRO A 370 6.79 7.53 -7.13
C PRO A 370 7.89 6.69 -6.46
N PHE A 371 7.59 5.43 -6.20
CA PHE A 371 8.52 4.42 -5.68
C PHE A 371 8.49 3.21 -6.58
N TRP A 372 9.66 2.80 -7.07
CA TRP A 372 9.85 1.52 -7.69
C TRP A 372 10.18 0.48 -6.60
N ILE A 373 9.37 -0.59 -6.56
CA ILE A 373 9.49 -1.65 -5.57
C ILE A 373 9.94 -2.94 -6.25
N GLU A 374 10.98 -3.55 -5.69
CA GLU A 374 11.49 -4.87 -6.09
C GLU A 374 11.44 -5.83 -4.91
N ALA A 375 10.63 -6.88 -5.00
CA ALA A 375 10.53 -7.90 -3.96
C ALA A 375 10.12 -9.26 -4.55
N GLU A 376 10.36 -10.32 -3.80
CA GLU A 376 9.76 -11.64 -4.06
C GLU A 376 8.62 -11.81 -3.06
N LEU A 377 7.38 -11.80 -3.54
CA LEU A 377 6.18 -11.83 -2.69
C LEU A 377 5.51 -13.21 -2.76
N PRO A 378 4.94 -13.72 -1.67
CA PRO A 378 4.26 -15.00 -1.67
C PRO A 378 2.90 -14.93 -2.35
N ARG A 379 2.56 -16.00 -3.04
CA ARG A 379 1.20 -16.31 -3.51
C ARG A 379 0.44 -17.10 -2.44
N PRO A 380 -0.89 -17.28 -2.62
CA PRO A 380 -1.68 -18.12 -1.71
C PRO A 380 -1.19 -19.57 -1.60
N ASP A 381 -0.49 -20.08 -2.62
CA ASP A 381 0.13 -21.42 -2.61
C ASP A 381 1.57 -21.41 -2.04
N GLU A 382 1.94 -20.33 -1.34
CA GLU A 382 3.27 -20.07 -0.75
C GLU A 382 4.42 -19.93 -1.76
N SER A 383 4.18 -20.10 -3.06
CA SER A 383 5.20 -19.85 -4.08
C SER A 383 5.54 -18.37 -4.16
N LEU A 384 6.82 -18.06 -4.38
CA LEU A 384 7.27 -16.68 -4.54
C LEU A 384 7.05 -16.20 -5.98
N GLU A 385 6.66 -14.93 -6.12
CA GLU A 385 6.61 -14.24 -7.41
C GLU A 385 7.36 -12.91 -7.39
N PRO A 386 8.04 -12.56 -8.51
CA PRO A 386 8.65 -11.25 -8.65
C PRO A 386 7.59 -10.14 -8.65
N PHE A 387 7.67 -9.27 -7.66
CA PHE A 387 6.98 -7.99 -7.63
C PHE A 387 7.97 -6.90 -8.07
N ARG A 388 7.72 -6.33 -9.24
CA ARG A 388 8.52 -5.27 -9.88
C ARG A 388 7.58 -4.19 -10.37
N ARG A 389 7.37 -3.13 -9.57
CA ARG A 389 6.27 -2.22 -9.83
C ARG A 389 6.54 -0.78 -9.42
N LEU A 390 6.18 0.16 -10.30
CA LEU A 390 6.12 1.58 -9.98
C LEU A 390 4.82 1.88 -9.24
N MET A 391 4.96 2.32 -8.00
CA MET A 391 3.89 2.70 -7.09
C MET A 391 3.98 4.18 -6.75
N VAL A 392 2.95 4.72 -6.12
CA VAL A 392 2.87 6.13 -5.72
C VAL A 392 2.54 6.21 -4.23
N ALA A 393 3.31 7.02 -3.50
CA ALA A 393 3.02 7.34 -2.10
C ALA A 393 1.68 8.08 -2.00
N GLN A 394 0.63 7.39 -1.56
CA GLN A 394 -0.72 7.94 -1.48
C GLN A 394 -1.35 7.78 -0.10
N ASP A 395 -0.65 7.09 0.80
CA ASP A 395 -1.14 6.78 2.13
C ASP A 395 -0.01 6.76 3.16
N THR A 396 -0.39 6.71 4.42
CA THR A 396 0.51 6.59 5.57
C THR A 396 -0.13 5.71 6.63
N GLY A 397 0.68 5.10 7.49
CA GLY A 397 0.17 4.38 8.65
C GLY A 397 1.07 4.60 9.86
N SER A 398 0.51 4.64 11.07
CA SER A 398 1.28 4.86 12.30
C SER A 398 2.34 3.79 12.57
N ALA A 399 2.19 2.60 11.97
CA ALA A 399 3.14 1.49 12.05
C ALA A 399 4.10 1.44 10.85
N ILE A 400 3.99 2.36 9.90
CA ILE A 400 4.82 2.44 8.68
C ILE A 400 5.90 3.49 8.95
N LEU A 401 6.95 3.07 9.64
CA LEU A 401 8.04 3.94 10.09
C LEU A 401 9.37 3.50 9.48
N GLY A 402 10.13 4.48 8.98
CA GLY A 402 11.46 4.28 8.40
C GLY A 402 11.52 4.54 6.88
N PRO A 403 12.71 4.85 6.36
CA PRO A 403 12.89 5.30 4.97
C PRO A 403 12.65 4.20 3.94
N ALA A 404 12.90 2.93 4.28
CA ALA A 404 12.68 1.76 3.43
C ALA A 404 11.56 0.86 3.97
N ARG A 405 10.50 1.45 4.53
CA ARG A 405 9.32 0.75 5.04
C ARG A 405 8.09 1.14 4.21
N GLY A 406 7.33 0.15 3.74
CA GLY A 406 6.13 0.42 2.94
C GLY A 406 5.01 -0.60 3.12
N ASP A 407 3.77 -0.15 2.98
CA ASP A 407 2.58 -1.01 2.98
C ASP A 407 1.91 -0.98 1.61
N ILE A 408 1.75 -2.14 0.98
CA ILE A 408 1.16 -2.25 -0.36
C ILE A 408 -0.36 -2.35 -0.24
N PHE A 409 -1.08 -1.45 -0.89
CA PHE A 409 -2.54 -1.55 -0.98
C PHE A 409 -2.92 -2.63 -2.00
N PHE A 410 -3.51 -3.74 -1.58
CA PHE A 410 -3.90 -4.85 -2.48
C PHE A 410 -5.30 -4.73 -3.08
N GLY A 411 -6.11 -3.79 -2.62
CA GLY A 411 -7.47 -3.56 -3.09
C GLY A 411 -8.51 -3.77 -2.02
N SER A 412 -9.70 -4.21 -2.42
CA SER A 412 -10.85 -4.31 -1.53
C SER A 412 -11.42 -5.73 -1.50
N GLY A 413 -11.98 -6.11 -0.36
CA GLY A 413 -12.67 -7.38 -0.16
C GLY A 413 -11.77 -8.57 0.17
N PRO A 414 -12.36 -9.78 0.28
CA PRO A 414 -11.69 -10.95 0.86
C PRO A 414 -10.39 -11.35 0.16
N ALA A 415 -10.39 -11.43 -1.17
CA ALA A 415 -9.19 -11.81 -1.94
C ALA A 415 -8.03 -10.83 -1.76
N ALA A 416 -8.32 -9.53 -1.61
CA ALA A 416 -7.31 -8.53 -1.30
C ALA A 416 -6.79 -8.69 0.12
N GLY A 417 -7.66 -9.05 1.07
CA GLY A 417 -7.30 -9.36 2.46
C GLY A 417 -6.41 -10.58 2.60
N ASP A 418 -6.77 -11.68 1.92
CA ASP A 418 -5.95 -12.90 1.89
C ASP A 418 -4.57 -12.59 1.33
N ARG A 419 -4.49 -11.86 0.21
CA ARG A 419 -3.22 -11.47 -0.38
C ARG A 419 -2.42 -10.54 0.53
N ALA A 420 -3.04 -9.52 1.11
CA ALA A 420 -2.39 -8.56 2.01
C ALA A 420 -1.82 -9.25 3.27
N GLY A 421 -2.58 -10.18 3.85
CA GLY A 421 -2.21 -10.89 5.07
C GLY A 421 -0.96 -11.76 4.95
N LEU A 422 -0.61 -12.19 3.73
CA LEU A 422 0.60 -12.96 3.46
C LEU A 422 1.86 -12.09 3.45
N ILE A 423 1.74 -10.77 3.27
CA ILE A 423 2.91 -9.94 3.00
C ILE A 423 3.58 -9.50 4.30
N ARG A 424 4.74 -10.11 4.59
CA ARG A 424 5.76 -9.69 5.56
C ARG A 424 7.15 -9.98 5.03
N HIS A 425 7.59 -9.22 4.02
CA HIS A 425 8.73 -9.60 3.18
C HIS A 425 9.77 -8.49 3.04
N PRO A 426 11.06 -8.83 2.88
CA PRO A 426 12.05 -7.86 2.49
C PRO A 426 11.77 -7.34 1.07
N GLY A 427 12.16 -6.10 0.80
CA GLY A 427 12.05 -5.49 -0.52
C GLY A 427 13.04 -4.35 -0.70
N GLN A 428 13.41 -4.09 -1.95
CA GLN A 428 14.22 -2.94 -2.33
C GLN A 428 13.31 -1.79 -2.75
N PHE A 429 13.65 -0.60 -2.27
CA PHE A 429 12.94 0.64 -2.56
C PHE A 429 13.83 1.53 -3.41
N VAL A 430 13.28 2.01 -4.52
CA VAL A 430 13.90 3.04 -5.34
C VAL A 430 12.94 4.22 -5.42
N VAL A 431 13.28 5.32 -4.76
CA VAL A 431 12.50 6.55 -4.81
C VAL A 431 12.82 7.33 -6.08
N LEU A 432 11.79 7.82 -6.77
CA LEU A 432 11.94 8.75 -7.89
C LEU A 432 11.80 10.17 -7.35
N LEU A 433 12.92 10.86 -7.20
CA LEU A 433 12.94 12.24 -6.75
C LEU A 433 12.81 13.20 -7.94
N PRO A 434 12.01 14.27 -7.81
CA PRO A 434 11.80 15.21 -8.90
C PRO A 434 13.13 15.86 -9.29
N ARG A 435 13.44 15.88 -10.58
CA ARG A 435 14.52 16.72 -11.10
C ARG A 435 14.11 18.17 -10.86
N ARG A 436 15.09 19.05 -10.59
CA ARG A 436 14.82 20.49 -10.47
C ARG A 436 14.05 20.93 -11.71
N ALA A 437 12.85 21.47 -11.51
CA ALA A 437 12.16 22.15 -12.58
C ALA A 437 13.07 23.30 -13.03
N SER A 438 13.49 23.29 -14.30
CA SER A 438 14.08 24.48 -14.90
C SER A 438 13.01 25.57 -14.82
N VAL A 439 13.15 26.50 -13.88
CA VAL A 439 12.30 27.69 -13.82
C VAL A 439 12.52 28.44 -15.12
N PRO A 440 11.54 28.59 -16.02
CA PRO A 440 11.67 29.54 -17.10
C PRO A 440 11.62 30.93 -16.46
N GLY A 441 12.78 31.59 -16.32
CA GLY A 441 12.86 33.02 -15.97
C GLY A 441 13.32 33.40 -14.55
N GLY A 442 13.92 32.50 -13.77
CA GLY A 442 14.48 32.83 -12.45
C GLY A 442 15.99 33.03 -12.51
N GLY A 443 16.45 34.22 -12.91
CA GLY A 443 17.86 34.59 -12.80
C GLY A 443 18.34 34.43 -11.36
N ALA A 444 19.51 33.82 -11.20
CA ALA A 444 20.22 33.79 -9.92
C ALA A 444 20.35 35.23 -9.42
N ARG A 445 19.82 35.50 -8.22
CA ARG A 445 20.28 36.66 -7.45
C ARG A 445 21.44 36.21 -6.57
N PRO A 446 22.48 37.04 -6.47
CA PRO A 446 23.83 36.65 -6.05
C PRO A 446 23.91 36.11 -4.63
#